data_AF-A0A6B3GKT0-F1
#
_entry.id   AF-A0A6B3GKT0-F1
#
_cell.length_a   1.000
_cell.length_b   1.000
_cell.length_c   1.000
_cell.angle_alpha   90.00
_cell.angle_beta   90.00
_cell.angle_gamma   90.00
#
_symmetry.space_group_name_H-M   'P 1'
#
loop_
_entity.id
_entity.type
_entity.pdbx_description
1 polymer ?
#
loop_
_entity_poly.entity_id
_entity_poly.type
_entity_poly.pdbx_seq_one_letter_code
_entity_poly.pdbx_strand_id
1 'polypeptide(L)' 'MRALHVITGLGVGGAERQLRLLLRHLPVECDVVTLTNPGAVAEELRSDGIRVTH' A
#
# COMPACT_ATOMS: atom_id res chain seq x y z
N MET A 1 11.76 4.27 13.01
CA MET A 1 12.03 3.21 12.01
C MET A 1 11.20 3.47 10.77
N ARG A 2 11.62 2.98 9.60
CA ARG A 2 10.89 3.10 8.34
C ARG A 2 10.68 1.71 7.73
N ALA A 3 9.53 1.48 7.12
CA ALA A 3 9.17 0.21 6.47
C ALA A 3 8.85 0.42 4.98
N LEU A 4 9.26 -0.53 4.15
CA LEU A 4 8.90 -0.58 2.72
C LEU A 4 8.08 -1.85 2.47
N HIS A 5 6.84 -1.68 2.02
CA HIS A 5 5.96 -2.79 1.67
C HIS A 5 6.01 -3.03 0.16
N VAL A 6 6.40 -4.24 -0.23
CA VAL A 6 6.43 -4.65 -1.65
C VAL A 6 5.31 -5.63 -1.89
N ILE A 7 4.50 -5.36 -2.91
CA ILE A 7 3.34 -6.19 -3.28
C ILE A 7 3.27 -6.36 -4.79
N THR A 8 2.74 -7.49 -5.27
CA THR A 8 2.70 -7.77 -6.71
C THR A 8 1.82 -6.78 -7.46
N GLY A 9 0.62 -6.48 -6.95
CA GLY A 9 -0.35 -5.58 -7.56
C GLY A 9 -1.23 -4.93 -6.49
N LEU A 10 -1.87 -3.82 -6.82
CA LEU A 10 -2.76 -3.07 -5.92
C LEU A 10 -4.20 -3.02 -6.45
N GLY A 11 -4.73 -4.19 -6.83
CA GLY A 11 -6.11 -4.37 -7.29
C GLY A 11 -7.13 -4.36 -6.15
N VAL A 12 -8.08 -5.29 -6.16
CA VAL A 12 -9.11 -5.44 -5.12
C VAL A 12 -9.08 -6.83 -4.49
N GLY A 13 -7.90 -7.42 -4.33
CA GLY A 13 -7.72 -8.67 -3.63
C GLY A 13 -7.71 -8.51 -2.11
N GLY A 14 -7.67 -9.65 -1.41
CA GLY A 14 -7.65 -9.67 0.06
C GLY A 14 -6.37 -9.11 0.65
N ALA A 15 -5.22 -9.37 0.02
CA ALA A 15 -3.92 -8.94 0.53
C ALA A 15 -3.76 -7.41 0.45
N GLU A 16 -4.24 -6.81 -0.63
CA GLU A 16 -4.19 -5.37 -0.90
C GLU A 16 -5.05 -4.60 0.10
N ARG A 17 -6.28 -5.06 0.34
CA ARG A 17 -7.15 -4.51 1.38
C ARG A 17 -6.54 -4.67 2.77
N GLN A 18 -5.92 -5.82 3.05
CA GLN A 18 -5.28 -6.06 4.34
C GLN A 18 -4.05 -5.19 4.53
N LEU A 19 -3.26 -4.96 3.48
CA LEU A 19 -2.14 -4.02 3.52
C LEU A 19 -2.63 -2.62 3.90
N ARG A 20 -3.70 -2.12 3.26
CA ARG A 20 -4.30 -0.83 3.62
C ARG A 20 -4.74 -0.77 5.09
N LEU A 21 -5.39 -1.82 5.59
CA LEU A 21 -5.80 -1.89 7.01
C LEU A 21 -4.59 -1.88 7.94
N LEU A 22 -3.55 -2.65 7.63
CA LEU A 22 -2.33 -2.75 8.42
C LEU A 22 -1.62 -1.40 8.52
N LEU A 23 -1.45 -0.71 7.38
CA LEU A 23 -0.72 0.56 7.29
C LEU A 23 -1.33 1.66 8.17
N ARG A 24 -2.65 1.67 8.36
CA ARG A 24 -3.35 2.63 9.25
C ARG A 24 -3.01 2.47 10.73
N HIS A 25 -2.46 1.34 11.14
CA HIS A 25 -2.23 0.99 12.54
C HIS A 25 -0.74 0.79 12.86
N LEU A 26 0.16 0.88 11.88
CA LEU A 26 1.59 0.73 12.10
C LEU A 26 2.19 2.05 12.65
N PRO A 27 2.89 2.04 13.80
CA PRO A 27 3.51 3.23 14.37
C PRO A 27 4.88 3.53 13.75
N VAL A 28 5.00 3.37 12.42
CA VAL A 28 6.22 3.63 11.64
C VAL A 28 5.86 4.24 10.30
N GLU A 29 6.75 5.06 9.75
CA GLU A 29 6.59 5.57 8.38
C GLU A 29 6.68 4.43 7.38
N CYS A 30 5.71 4.38 6.46
CA CYS A 30 5.58 3.32 5.48
C CYS A 30 5.49 3.89 4.06
N ASP A 31 6.25 3.30 3.14
CA ASP A 31 6.09 3.48 1.68
C ASP A 31 5.67 2.13 1.05
N VAL A 32 4.97 2.19 -0.09
CA VAL A 32 4.51 0.99 -0.83
C VAL A 32 5.09 0.97 -2.24
N VAL A 33 5.58 -0.20 -2.67
CA VAL A 33 5.98 -0.48 -4.05
C VAL A 33 5.09 -1.60 -4.59
N THR A 34 4.47 -1.36 -5.74
CA THR A 34 3.73 -2.38 -6.50
C THR A 34 4.56 -2.83 -7.69
N LEU A 35 4.65 -4.15 -7.95
CA LEU A 35 5.46 -4.69 -9.06
C LEU A 35 4.72 -4.71 -10.41
N THR A 36 3.39 -4.54 -10.36
CA THR A 36 2.49 -4.48 -11.51
C THR A 36 1.49 -3.34 -11.34
N ASN A 37 0.75 -3.02 -12.41
CA ASN A 37 -0.03 -1.79 -12.52
C ASN A 37 -0.74 -1.39 -11.20
N PRO A 38 -0.57 -0.14 -10.74
CA PRO A 38 -1.31 0.35 -9.58
C PRO A 38 -2.81 0.31 -9.88
N GLY A 39 -3.59 -0.29 -8.98
CA GLY A 39 -5.04 -0.41 -9.11
C GLY A 39 -5.80 0.43 -8.08
N ALA A 40 -7.08 0.12 -7.85
CA ALA A 40 -7.96 0.91 -6.98
C ALA A 40 -7.40 1.12 -5.56
N VAL A 41 -6.75 0.10 -4.98
CA VAL A 41 -6.17 0.22 -3.64
C VAL A 41 -4.96 1.18 -3.63
N ALA A 42 -4.25 1.36 -4.75
CA ALA A 42 -3.18 2.35 -4.82
C ALA A 42 -3.72 3.78 -4.66
N GLU A 43 -4.86 4.11 -5.28
CA GLU A 43 -5.52 5.41 -5.13
C GLU A 43 -6.00 5.63 -3.69
N GLU A 44 -6.58 4.59 -3.10
CA GLU A 44 -6.99 4.62 -1.70
C GLU A 44 -5.81 4.84 -0.75
N LEU A 45 -4.68 4.17 -0.97
CA LEU A 45 -3.47 4.35 -0.18
C LEU A 45 -2.90 5.77 -0.32
N ARG A 46 -2.89 6.32 -1.54
CA ARG A 46 -2.50 7.71 -1.79
C ARG A 46 -3.43 8.69 -1.07
N SER A 47 -4.73 8.42 -1.06
CA SER A 47 -5.71 9.23 -0.32
C SER A 47 -5.52 9.15 1.20
N ASP A 48 -5.03 8.01 1.69
CA ASP A 48 -4.66 7.80 3.10
C ASP A 48 -3.27 8.44 3.41
N GLY A 49 -2.63 9.12 2.46
CA GLY A 49 -1.34 9.81 2.62
C GLY A 49 -0.11 8.92 2.45
N ILE A 50 -0.29 7.65 2.04
CA ILE A 50 0.79 6.70 1.83
C ILE A 50 1.36 6.85 0.41
N ARG A 51 2.69 6.93 0.30
CA ARG A 51 3.36 6.97 -1.00
C ARG A 51 3.31 5.59 -1.66
N VAL A 52 2.83 5.55 -2.91
CA VAL A 52 2.80 4.34 -3.74
C VAL A 52 3.60 4.56 -5.02
N THR A 53 4.62 3.72 -5.24
CA THR A 53 5.46 3.69 -6.44
C THR A 53 5.26 2.38 -7.21
N HIS A 54 5.44 2.40 -8.53
CA HIS A 54 5.37 1.24 -9.42
C HIS A 54 6.65 1.10 -10.21
#